data_AF-A0AAD5GGG6-F1
#
_entry.id   AF-A0AAD5GGG6-F1
#
_cell.length_a   1.000
_cell.length_b   1.000
_cell.length_c   1.000
_cell.angle_alpha   90.00
_cell.angle_beta   90.00
_cell.angle_gamma   90.00
#
_symmetry.space_group_name_H-M   'P 1'
#
loop_
_entity.id
_entity.type
_entity.pdbx_description
1 polymer ?
#
loop_
_entity_poly.entity_id
_entity_poly.type
_entity_poly.pdbx_seq_one_letter_code
_entity_poly.pdbx_strand_id
1 'polypeptide(L)'
;MMKQMAVDDATMDDPLLPHLWSIKGALDKLDLWKKQNEEKQEEERNVYELVSQCIQSFKHHPLYRNDIRFLKIWLLYMDLSGDHAAVFNEIQLLNICLDKALLYESYALLLEAMGLMSQANAVYQSGISRNAQPFGRLNNAHQSFLHRMHTIVAACQQLPNMDGENGYVNPWSISVIKNLLQKMNAQLSKYQGYHATSKSYSGK
;
A
#
# COMPACT_ATOMS: atom_id res chain seq x y z
N MET A 1 49.24 -14.69 21.67
CA MET A 1 49.13 -15.46 20.42
C MET A 1 47.69 -15.90 20.30
N MET A 2 46.84 -15.07 19.68
CA MET A 2 45.42 -15.36 19.50
C MET A 2 45.29 -16.36 18.36
N LYS A 3 44.72 -17.53 18.65
CA LYS A 3 44.52 -18.59 17.68
C LYS A 3 43.31 -18.21 16.82
N GLN A 4 43.59 -17.76 15.61
CA GLN A 4 42.62 -17.68 14.52
C GLN A 4 41.99 -19.08 14.36
N MET A 5 40.70 -19.22 14.68
CA MET A 5 39.96 -20.43 14.30
C MET A 5 39.52 -20.24 12.85
N ALA A 6 40.14 -21.04 11.98
CA ALA A 6 39.73 -21.24 10.61
C ALA A 6 38.27 -21.71 10.59
N VAL A 7 37.46 -21.04 9.78
CA VAL A 7 36.14 -21.51 9.39
C VAL A 7 36.39 -22.51 8.27
N ASP A 8 36.55 -23.78 8.67
CA ASP A 8 36.68 -24.89 7.73
C ASP A 8 35.29 -25.37 7.28
N ASP A 9 35.13 -25.35 5.95
CA ASP A 9 34.62 -26.45 5.13
C ASP A 9 33.10 -26.75 5.10
N ALA A 10 32.41 -26.06 4.19
CA ALA A 10 31.64 -26.64 3.07
C ALA A 10 30.89 -27.99 3.21
N THR A 11 30.19 -28.27 4.31
CA THR A 11 29.03 -29.21 4.33
C THR A 11 27.97 -28.84 5.39
N MET A 12 27.68 -27.56 5.58
CA MET A 12 26.60 -27.14 6.47
C MET A 12 25.31 -26.99 5.66
N ASP A 13 24.41 -27.98 5.79
CA ASP A 13 23.02 -27.88 5.32
C ASP A 13 22.47 -26.50 5.67
N ASP A 14 21.98 -25.78 4.67
CA ASP A 14 21.40 -24.43 4.82
C ASP A 14 20.28 -24.47 5.87
N PRO A 15 20.47 -23.92 7.08
CA PRO A 15 19.50 -24.07 8.15
C PRO A 15 18.18 -23.33 7.86
N LEU A 16 18.14 -22.44 6.88
CA LEU A 16 16.90 -21.81 6.42
C LEU A 16 16.02 -22.80 5.63
N LEU A 17 16.62 -23.79 4.97
CA LEU A 17 15.93 -24.66 4.01
C LEU A 17 14.79 -25.48 4.62
N PRO A 18 14.92 -26.10 5.81
CA PRO A 18 13.82 -26.82 6.44
C PRO A 18 12.62 -25.90 6.72
N HIS A 19 12.87 -24.65 7.11
CA HIS A 19 11.80 -23.68 7.38
C HIS A 19 11.09 -23.27 6.08
N LEU A 20 11.84 -23.07 5.00
CA LEU A 20 11.26 -22.78 3.67
C LEU A 20 10.34 -23.92 3.21
N TRP A 21 10.74 -25.18 3.41
CA TRP A 21 9.90 -26.32 3.06
C TRP A 21 8.64 -26.42 3.92
N SER A 22 8.75 -26.19 5.23
CA SER A 22 7.58 -26.16 6.13
C SER A 22 6.60 -25.05 5.76
N ILE A 23 7.09 -23.83 5.53
CA ILE A 23 6.27 -22.68 5.11
C ILE A 23 5.62 -22.97 3.76
N LYS A 24 6.37 -23.49 2.79
CA LYS A 24 5.83 -23.86 1.47
C LYS A 24 4.74 -24.91 1.59
N GLY A 25 4.95 -25.97 2.37
CA GLY A 25 3.94 -27.02 2.56
C GLY A 25 2.68 -26.49 3.23
N ALA A 26 2.79 -25.52 4.15
CA ALA A 26 1.64 -24.87 4.76
C ALA A 26 0.89 -23.96 3.77
N LEU A 27 1.62 -23.20 2.94
CA LEU A 27 1.03 -22.39 1.87
C LEU A 27 0.29 -23.24 0.83
N ASP A 28 0.89 -24.34 0.38
CA ASP A 28 0.27 -25.25 -0.59
C ASP A 28 -1.06 -25.81 -0.04
N LYS A 29 -1.10 -26.15 1.27
CA LYS A 29 -2.33 -26.56 1.95
C LYS A 29 -3.35 -25.42 2.00
N LEU A 30 -2.91 -24.21 2.38
CA LEU A 30 -3.78 -23.04 2.45
C LEU A 30 -4.43 -22.74 1.08
N ASP A 31 -3.68 -22.84 -0.01
CA ASP A 31 -4.17 -22.64 -1.37
C ASP A 31 -5.21 -23.71 -1.78
N LEU A 32 -5.03 -24.96 -1.34
CA LEU A 32 -6.02 -26.02 -1.56
C LEU A 32 -7.32 -25.72 -0.82
N TRP A 33 -7.25 -25.30 0.44
CA TRP A 33 -8.41 -24.93 1.24
C TRP A 33 -9.15 -23.71 0.67
N LYS A 34 -8.43 -22.67 0.23
CA LYS A 34 -9.02 -21.49 -0.43
C LYS A 34 -9.83 -21.85 -1.68
N LYS A 35 -9.39 -22.86 -2.46
CA LYS A 35 -10.13 -23.34 -3.64
C LYS A 35 -11.39 -24.12 -3.30
N GLN A 36 -11.45 -24.71 -2.11
CA GLN A 36 -12.61 -25.46 -1.63
C GLN A 36 -13.69 -24.56 -1.01
N ASN A 37 -13.46 -23.24 -0.97
CA ASN A 37 -14.39 -22.23 -0.43
C ASN A 37 -14.76 -22.47 1.05
N GLU A 38 -13.87 -23.12 1.81
CA GLU A 38 -14.04 -23.32 3.25
C GLU A 38 -13.19 -22.31 4.01
N GLU A 39 -13.82 -21.45 4.82
CA GLU A 39 -13.12 -20.48 5.66
C GLU A 39 -12.46 -21.19 6.85
N LYS A 40 -11.15 -21.39 6.77
CA LYS A 40 -10.36 -21.95 7.87
C LYS A 40 -9.28 -20.96 8.31
N GLN A 41 -9.66 -20.05 9.21
CA GLN A 41 -8.74 -19.12 9.87
C GLN A 41 -7.54 -19.82 10.54
N GLU A 42 -7.69 -21.10 10.90
CA GLU A 42 -6.65 -21.91 11.52
C GLU A 42 -5.43 -22.13 10.61
N GLU A 43 -5.63 -22.31 9.30
CA GLU A 43 -4.52 -22.57 8.37
C GLU A 43 -3.71 -21.30 8.12
N GLU A 44 -4.36 -20.13 8.07
CA GLU A 44 -3.66 -18.84 7.98
C GLU A 44 -2.84 -18.55 9.25
N ARG A 45 -3.37 -18.90 10.43
CA ARG A 45 -2.62 -18.81 11.70
C ARG A 45 -1.40 -19.73 11.71
N ASN A 46 -1.54 -20.96 11.24
CA ASN A 46 -0.43 -21.91 11.15
C ASN A 46 0.70 -21.38 10.23
N VAL A 47 0.34 -20.85 9.05
CA VAL A 47 1.34 -20.21 8.16
C VAL A 47 2.01 -19.03 8.87
N TYR A 48 1.24 -18.17 9.53
CA TYR A 48 1.76 -17.02 10.28
C TYR A 48 2.76 -17.46 11.38
N GLU A 49 2.43 -18.48 12.15
CA GLU A 49 3.30 -19.00 13.22
C GLU A 49 4.63 -19.53 12.67
N LEU A 50 4.59 -20.33 11.60
CA LEU A 50 5.80 -20.86 10.95
C LEU A 50 6.70 -19.74 10.42
N VAL A 51 6.09 -18.73 9.79
CA VAL A 51 6.80 -17.56 9.25
C VAL A 51 7.43 -16.75 10.39
N SER A 52 6.66 -16.46 11.44
CA SER A 52 7.12 -15.72 12.61
C SER A 52 8.29 -16.43 13.31
N GLN A 53 8.17 -17.73 13.54
CA GLN A 53 9.25 -18.54 14.12
C GLN A 53 10.51 -18.50 13.25
N CYS A 54 10.36 -18.59 11.92
CA CYS A 54 11.48 -18.50 11.00
C CYS A 54 12.21 -17.15 11.09
N ILE A 55 11.45 -16.05 11.15
CA ILE A 55 12.02 -14.72 11.32
C ILE A 55 12.75 -14.61 12.66
N GLN A 56 12.15 -15.05 13.77
CA GLN A 56 12.80 -14.95 15.08
C GLN A 56 14.11 -15.74 15.15
N SER A 57 14.19 -16.90 14.50
CA SER A 57 15.39 -17.72 14.44
C SER A 57 16.53 -17.07 13.64
N PHE A 58 16.22 -16.33 12.57
CA PHE A 58 17.22 -15.88 11.60
C PHE A 58 17.44 -14.37 11.49
N LYS A 59 16.60 -13.53 12.12
CA LYS A 59 16.64 -12.07 11.95
C LYS A 59 17.95 -11.39 12.35
N HIS A 60 18.74 -12.02 13.23
CA HIS A 60 20.06 -11.53 13.64
C HIS A 60 21.23 -12.25 12.98
N HIS A 61 20.95 -13.23 12.10
CA HIS A 61 21.98 -14.03 11.47
C HIS A 61 22.56 -13.30 10.23
N PRO A 62 23.87 -13.00 10.20
CA PRO A 62 24.45 -12.12 9.18
C PRO A 62 24.38 -12.72 7.77
N LEU A 63 24.39 -14.05 7.64
CA LEU A 63 24.30 -14.75 6.34
C LEU A 63 22.98 -14.47 5.60
N TYR A 64 21.88 -14.23 6.31
CA TYR A 64 20.56 -14.05 5.69
C TYR A 64 20.15 -12.58 5.52
N ARG A 65 20.97 -11.65 6.03
CA ARG A 65 20.66 -10.21 5.98
C ARG A 65 20.39 -9.70 4.56
N ASN A 66 21.09 -10.24 3.58
CA ASN A 66 20.94 -9.89 2.15
C ASN A 66 20.41 -11.05 1.29
N ASP A 67 19.81 -12.08 1.91
CA ASP A 67 19.25 -13.24 1.19
C ASP A 67 17.82 -12.94 0.71
N ILE A 68 17.59 -13.06 -0.60
CA ILE A 68 16.29 -12.83 -1.23
C ILE A 68 15.23 -13.82 -0.73
N ARG A 69 15.62 -15.05 -0.37
CA ARG A 69 14.70 -16.06 0.17
C ARG A 69 14.16 -15.62 1.52
N PHE A 70 15.04 -15.07 2.36
CA PHE A 70 14.65 -14.51 3.65
C PHE A 70 13.80 -13.25 3.49
N LEU A 71 14.13 -12.37 2.53
CA LEU A 71 13.28 -11.23 2.18
C LEU A 71 11.86 -11.67 1.82
N LYS A 72 11.67 -12.73 1.03
CA LYS A 72 10.33 -13.24 0.69
C LYS A 72 9.54 -13.70 1.92
N ILE A 73 10.22 -14.29 2.92
CA ILE A 73 9.59 -14.66 4.19
C ILE A 73 9.12 -13.40 4.94
N TRP A 74 9.93 -12.34 4.97
CA TRP A 74 9.55 -11.05 5.54
C TRP A 74 8.36 -10.40 4.83
N LEU A 75 8.29 -10.49 3.50
CA LEU A 75 7.16 -9.98 2.74
C LEU A 75 5.88 -10.77 3.03
N LEU A 76 5.99 -12.10 3.11
CA LEU A 76 4.87 -12.95 3.52
C LEU A 76 4.41 -12.62 4.95
N TYR A 77 5.34 -12.40 5.87
CA TYR A 77 5.02 -11.98 7.24
C TYR A 77 4.29 -10.64 7.27
N MET A 78 4.76 -9.68 6.46
CA MET A 78 4.14 -8.38 6.32
C MET A 78 2.67 -8.53 5.91
N ASP A 79 2.37 -9.29 4.85
CA ASP A 79 1.01 -9.51 4.36
C ASP A 79 0.09 -10.14 5.43
N LEU A 80 0.63 -11.04 6.27
CA LEU A 80 -0.14 -11.74 7.32
C LEU A 80 -0.29 -10.93 8.63
N SER A 81 0.62 -10.01 8.92
CA SER A 81 0.72 -9.33 10.23
C SER A 81 -0.37 -8.27 10.50
N GLY A 82 -1.00 -7.73 9.46
CA GLY A 82 -1.95 -6.61 9.54
C GLY A 82 -1.33 -5.24 9.85
N ASP A 83 -0.16 -5.18 10.51
CA ASP A 83 0.61 -3.93 10.73
C ASP A 83 1.87 -3.90 9.85
N HIS A 84 1.65 -3.63 8.56
CA HIS A 84 2.72 -3.62 7.56
C HIS A 84 3.78 -2.54 7.83
N ALA A 85 3.40 -1.43 8.47
CA ALA A 85 4.32 -0.34 8.79
C ALA A 85 5.30 -0.75 9.90
N ALA A 86 4.82 -1.42 10.95
CA ALA A 86 5.69 -1.96 11.99
C ALA A 86 6.70 -2.98 11.42
N VAL A 87 6.25 -3.90 10.57
CA VAL A 87 7.13 -4.88 9.93
C VAL A 87 8.17 -4.21 9.04
N PHE A 88 7.78 -3.22 8.22
CA PHE A 88 8.73 -2.50 7.37
C PHE A 88 9.77 -1.73 8.20
N ASN A 89 9.37 -1.13 9.31
CA ASN A 89 10.29 -0.48 10.24
C ASN A 89 11.27 -1.47 10.87
N GLU A 90 10.82 -2.68 11.25
CA GLU A 90 11.71 -3.72 11.77
C GLU A 90 12.74 -4.16 10.72
N ILE A 91 12.32 -4.36 9.47
CA ILE A 91 13.22 -4.67 8.33
C ILE A 91 14.29 -3.58 8.18
N GLN A 92 13.91 -2.31 8.30
CA GLN A 92 14.86 -1.18 8.22
C GLN A 92 15.84 -1.14 9.38
N LEU A 93 15.37 -1.33 10.62
CA LEU A 93 16.22 -1.36 11.82
C LEU A 93 17.24 -2.50 11.76
N LEU A 94 16.80 -3.68 11.34
CA LEU A 94 17.65 -4.86 11.16
C LEU A 94 18.49 -4.81 9.88
N ASN A 95 18.23 -3.82 9.02
CA ASN A 95 18.87 -3.65 7.71
C ASN A 95 18.82 -4.92 6.85
N ILE A 96 17.63 -5.53 6.77
CA ILE A 96 17.40 -6.71 5.94
C ILE A 96 17.11 -6.26 4.50
N CYS A 97 17.96 -6.66 3.56
CA CYS A 97 17.75 -6.51 2.11
C CYS A 97 17.36 -5.10 1.63
N LEU A 98 17.85 -4.05 2.30
CA LEU A 98 17.58 -2.65 1.93
C LEU A 98 18.18 -2.25 0.58
N ASP A 99 19.06 -3.07 0.02
CA ASP A 99 19.62 -2.92 -1.31
C ASP A 99 18.79 -3.63 -2.38
N LYS A 100 17.67 -4.28 -2.05
CA LYS A 100 16.86 -5.05 -3.01
C LYS A 100 15.64 -4.27 -3.45
N ALA A 101 15.52 -4.05 -4.76
CA ALA A 101 14.34 -3.44 -5.38
C ALA A 101 13.04 -4.16 -5.01
N LEU A 102 13.10 -5.49 -4.88
CA LEU A 102 11.95 -6.33 -4.53
C LEU A 102 11.24 -5.85 -3.26
N LEU A 103 11.98 -5.44 -2.22
CA LEU A 103 11.41 -4.97 -0.95
C LEU A 103 10.50 -3.75 -1.15
N TYR A 104 11.00 -2.77 -1.90
CA TYR A 104 10.29 -1.52 -2.14
C TYR A 104 9.12 -1.70 -3.11
N GLU A 105 9.30 -2.52 -4.15
CA GLU A 105 8.26 -2.83 -5.14
C GLU A 105 7.07 -3.53 -4.46
N SER A 106 7.31 -4.60 -3.69
CA SER A 106 6.24 -5.35 -3.03
C SER A 106 5.51 -4.52 -1.97
N TYR A 107 6.24 -3.77 -1.14
CA TYR A 107 5.62 -2.97 -0.09
C TYR A 107 4.81 -1.80 -0.68
N ALA A 108 5.33 -1.15 -1.73
CA ALA A 108 4.58 -0.09 -2.41
C ALA A 108 3.33 -0.63 -3.11
N LEU A 109 3.37 -1.82 -3.71
CA LEU A 109 2.19 -2.48 -4.28
C LEU A 109 1.13 -2.82 -3.22
N LEU A 110 1.57 -3.29 -2.05
CA LEU A 110 0.66 -3.55 -0.93
C LEU A 110 -0.04 -2.26 -0.49
N LEU A 111 0.71 -1.17 -0.29
CA LEU A 111 0.16 0.14 0.05
C LEU A 111 -0.78 0.69 -1.03
N GLU A 112 -0.47 0.46 -2.30
CA GLU A 112 -1.32 0.83 -3.43
C GLU A 112 -2.66 0.08 -3.39
N ALA A 113 -2.65 -1.22 -3.11
CA ALA A 113 -3.86 -2.03 -2.96
C ALA A 113 -4.73 -1.56 -1.78
N MET A 114 -4.11 -1.00 -0.72
CA MET A 114 -4.81 -0.38 0.40
C MET A 114 -5.30 1.06 0.13
N GLY A 115 -5.01 1.62 -1.05
CA GLY A 115 -5.37 3.00 -1.40
C GLY A 115 -4.43 4.07 -0.83
N LEU A 116 -3.33 3.69 -0.19
CA LEU A 116 -2.38 4.58 0.48
C LEU A 116 -1.34 5.15 -0.50
N MET A 117 -1.81 5.85 -1.53
CA MET A 117 -0.99 6.30 -2.68
C MET A 117 0.23 7.15 -2.27
N SER A 118 0.05 8.06 -1.31
CA SER A 118 1.15 8.92 -0.82
C SER A 118 2.27 8.10 -0.18
N GLN A 119 1.91 7.10 0.63
CA GLN A 119 2.87 6.23 1.30
C GLN A 119 3.57 5.31 0.28
N ALA A 120 2.83 4.75 -0.68
CA ALA A 120 3.40 3.95 -1.76
C ALA A 120 4.45 4.74 -2.56
N ASN A 121 4.17 5.99 -2.90
CA ASN A 121 5.13 6.86 -3.58
C ASN A 121 6.40 7.11 -2.73
N ALA A 122 6.24 7.36 -1.42
CA ALA A 122 7.37 7.55 -0.51
C ALA A 122 8.27 6.30 -0.42
N VAL A 123 7.67 5.10 -0.43
CA VAL A 123 8.41 3.83 -0.43
C VAL A 123 9.23 3.67 -1.72
N TYR A 124 8.65 3.94 -2.90
CA TYR A 124 9.40 3.94 -4.16
C TYR A 124 10.58 4.91 -4.13
N GLN A 125 10.35 6.15 -3.69
CA GLN A 125 11.41 7.17 -3.58
C GLN A 125 12.51 6.76 -2.60
N SER A 126 12.15 6.11 -1.48
CA SER A 126 13.11 5.56 -0.51
C SER A 126 14.00 4.49 -1.15
N GLY A 127 13.43 3.56 -1.91
CA GLY A 127 14.20 2.54 -2.63
C GLY A 127 15.12 3.13 -3.70
N ILE A 128 14.64 4.13 -4.44
CA ILE A 128 15.41 4.84 -5.47
C ILE A 128 16.58 5.59 -4.85
N SER A 129 16.36 6.33 -3.76
CA SER A 129 17.43 7.06 -3.06
C SER A 129 18.52 6.14 -2.49
N ARG A 130 18.16 4.88 -2.20
CA ARG A 130 19.08 3.83 -1.74
C ARG A 130 19.76 3.05 -2.87
N ASN A 131 19.47 3.38 -4.14
CA ASN A 131 19.98 2.66 -5.31
C ASN A 131 19.71 1.14 -5.25
N ALA A 132 18.51 0.75 -4.81
CA ALA A 132 18.14 -0.65 -4.66
C ALA A 132 18.15 -1.38 -6.02
N GLN A 133 18.66 -2.61 -6.04
CA GLN A 133 18.92 -3.41 -7.24
C GLN A 133 17.85 -4.48 -7.48
N PRO A 134 17.44 -4.74 -8.73
CA PRO A 134 17.87 -4.06 -9.96
C PRO A 134 17.23 -2.65 -10.10
N PHE A 135 18.05 -1.62 -10.25
CA PHE A 135 17.57 -0.23 -10.23
C PHE A 135 16.57 0.08 -11.35
N GLY A 136 16.87 -0.37 -12.58
CA GLY A 136 15.97 -0.18 -13.72
C GLY A 136 14.59 -0.78 -13.50
N ARG A 137 14.52 -1.93 -12.81
CA ARG A 137 13.24 -2.56 -12.46
C ARG A 137 12.44 -1.69 -11.48
N LEU A 138 13.09 -1.21 -10.41
CA LEU A 138 12.44 -0.35 -9.43
C LEU A 138 11.93 0.95 -10.06
N ASN A 139 12.75 1.58 -10.88
CA ASN A 139 12.38 2.81 -11.57
C ASN A 139 11.18 2.59 -12.52
N ASN A 140 11.18 1.50 -13.28
CA ASN A 140 10.05 1.17 -14.17
C ASN A 140 8.76 0.90 -13.39
N ALA A 141 8.85 0.21 -12.24
CA ALA A 141 7.72 -0.01 -11.35
C ALA A 141 7.16 1.32 -10.81
N HIS A 142 8.03 2.24 -10.38
CA HIS A 142 7.63 3.57 -9.92
C HIS A 142 6.97 4.39 -11.04
N GLN A 143 7.51 4.40 -12.25
CA GLN A 143 6.88 5.07 -13.39
C GLN A 143 5.50 4.49 -13.73
N SER A 144 5.37 3.17 -13.65
CA SER A 144 4.08 2.50 -13.86
C SER A 144 3.05 2.90 -12.80
N PHE A 145 3.47 3.01 -11.54
CA PHE A 145 2.65 3.54 -10.45
C PHE A 145 2.21 4.98 -10.70
N LEU A 146 3.13 5.87 -11.07
CA LEU A 146 2.81 7.27 -11.37
C LEU A 146 1.84 7.40 -12.54
N HIS A 147 1.97 6.55 -13.56
CA HIS A 147 1.04 6.50 -14.68
C HIS A 147 -0.38 6.10 -14.22
N ARG A 148 -0.50 5.06 -13.39
CA ARG A 148 -1.81 4.68 -12.80
C ARG A 148 -2.41 5.80 -11.99
N MET A 149 -1.61 6.48 -11.15
CA MET A 149 -2.06 7.61 -10.34
C MET A 149 -2.54 8.77 -11.21
N HIS A 150 -1.81 9.11 -12.28
CA HIS A 150 -2.23 10.13 -13.23
C HIS A 150 -3.57 9.79 -13.89
N THR A 151 -3.74 8.53 -14.32
CA THR A 151 -5.00 8.05 -14.91
C THR A 151 -6.17 8.14 -13.94
N ILE A 152 -5.95 7.79 -12.66
CA ILE A 152 -6.98 7.94 -11.61
C ILE A 152 -7.35 9.41 -11.44
N VAL A 153 -6.36 10.31 -11.32
CA VAL A 153 -6.60 11.75 -11.17
C VAL A 153 -7.33 12.32 -12.38
N ALA A 154 -6.92 11.95 -13.60
CA ALA A 154 -7.58 12.36 -14.83
C ALA A 154 -9.03 11.88 -14.88
N ALA A 155 -9.31 10.64 -14.49
CA ALA A 155 -10.67 10.12 -14.41
C ALA A 155 -11.52 10.88 -13.36
N CYS A 156 -10.94 11.25 -12.22
CA CYS A 156 -11.61 12.08 -11.21
C CYS A 156 -11.86 13.52 -11.69
N GLN A 157 -11.01 14.07 -12.56
CA GLN A 157 -11.19 15.40 -13.16
C GLN A 157 -12.15 15.40 -14.35
N GLN A 158 -12.21 14.27 -15.08
CA GLN A 158 -13.15 14.01 -16.16
C GLN A 158 -14.51 13.52 -15.68
N LEU A 159 -14.74 13.39 -14.36
CA LEU A 159 -16.10 13.48 -13.85
C LEU A 159 -16.68 14.72 -14.50
N PRO A 160 -17.69 14.58 -15.38
CA PRO A 160 -18.15 15.70 -16.15
C PRO A 160 -18.44 16.81 -15.15
N ASN A 161 -17.99 18.03 -15.47
CA ASN A 161 -18.75 19.18 -15.02
C ASN A 161 -20.19 18.82 -15.37
N MET A 162 -20.98 18.42 -14.37
CA MET A 162 -22.38 18.04 -14.49
C MET A 162 -23.19 19.32 -14.73
N ASP A 163 -22.77 20.07 -15.74
CA ASP A 163 -23.31 21.33 -16.22
C ASP A 163 -23.73 21.17 -17.71
N GLY A 164 -23.76 19.94 -18.26
CA GLY A 164 -24.17 19.74 -19.66
C GLY A 164 -24.73 18.35 -19.98
N GLU A 165 -26.02 18.33 -20.33
CA GLU A 165 -26.69 17.38 -21.24
C GLU A 165 -27.19 16.01 -20.75
N ASN A 166 -27.32 15.78 -19.44
CA ASN A 166 -28.29 14.79 -18.96
C ASN A 166 -29.13 15.41 -17.85
N GLY A 167 -30.45 15.20 -17.90
CA GLY A 167 -31.47 15.90 -17.10
C GLY A 167 -31.40 15.79 -15.57
N TYR A 168 -30.25 15.42 -15.01
CA TYR A 168 -29.97 15.42 -13.58
C TYR A 168 -29.25 16.71 -13.18
N VAL A 169 -30.05 17.66 -12.68
CA VAL A 169 -29.55 18.88 -12.04
C VAL A 169 -28.98 18.53 -10.67
N ASN A 170 -27.69 18.81 -10.44
CA ASN A 170 -27.11 18.72 -9.09
C ASN A 170 -27.69 19.84 -8.20
N PRO A 171 -28.50 19.53 -7.17
CA PRO A 171 -29.14 20.54 -6.32
C PRO A 171 -28.16 21.39 -5.52
N TRP A 172 -26.92 20.91 -5.34
CA TRP A 172 -25.86 21.56 -4.57
C TRP A 172 -24.81 22.26 -5.44
N SER A 173 -24.98 22.29 -6.77
CA SER A 173 -24.10 23.06 -7.65
C SER A 173 -24.28 24.56 -7.42
N ILE A 174 -23.18 25.29 -7.27
CA ILE A 174 -23.17 26.75 -7.08
C ILE A 174 -23.93 27.44 -8.22
N SER A 175 -23.76 26.97 -9.45
CA SER A 175 -24.42 27.52 -10.65
C SER A 175 -25.93 27.29 -10.63
N VAL A 176 -26.38 26.13 -10.17
CA VAL A 176 -27.81 25.78 -10.05
C VAL A 176 -28.46 26.61 -8.96
N ILE A 177 -27.84 26.67 -7.77
CA ILE A 177 -28.32 27.48 -6.64
C ILE A 177 -28.41 28.94 -7.06
N LYS A 178 -27.39 29.47 -7.74
CA LYS A 178 -27.37 30.86 -8.21
C LYS A 178 -28.49 31.16 -9.21
N ASN A 179 -28.72 30.26 -10.18
CA ASN A 179 -29.83 30.41 -11.15
C ASN A 179 -31.20 30.36 -10.46
N LEU A 180 -31.39 29.43 -9.52
CA LEU A 180 -32.63 29.30 -8.75
C LEU A 180 -32.89 30.56 -7.92
N LEU A 181 -31.87 31.04 -7.19
CA LEU A 181 -31.96 32.27 -6.41
C LEU A 181 -32.31 33.47 -7.30
N GLN A 182 -31.70 33.59 -8.47
CA GLN A 182 -31.98 34.68 -9.40
C GLN A 182 -33.42 34.62 -9.93
N LYS A 183 -33.91 33.42 -10.28
CA LYS A 183 -35.28 33.21 -10.75
C LYS A 183 -36.31 33.49 -9.66
N MET A 184 -36.04 33.05 -8.43
CA MET A 184 -36.87 33.37 -7.27
C MET A 184 -36.89 34.87 -6.99
N ASN A 185 -35.74 35.53 -7.03
CA ASN A 185 -35.65 36.97 -6.73
C ASN A 185 -36.43 37.81 -7.76
N ALA A 186 -36.41 37.42 -9.04
CA ALA A 186 -37.19 38.08 -10.10
C ALA A 186 -38.72 37.92 -9.94
N GLN A 187 -39.19 36.89 -9.23
CA GLN A 187 -40.60 36.74 -8.90
C GLN A 187 -40.96 37.52 -7.64
N LEU A 188 -40.08 37.52 -6.63
CA LEU A 188 -40.28 38.23 -5.38
C LEU A 188 -40.27 39.76 -5.56
N SER A 189 -39.48 40.29 -6.49
CA SER A 189 -39.45 41.72 -6.79
C SER A 189 -40.77 42.29 -7.31
N LYS A 190 -41.70 41.42 -7.75
CA LYS A 190 -43.04 41.82 -8.23
C LYS A 190 -44.05 41.96 -7.10
N TYR A 191 -43.72 41.51 -5.88
CA TYR A 191 -44.64 41.57 -4.74
C TYR A 191 -44.58 42.94 -4.07
N GLN A 192 -45.76 43.55 -3.91
CA GLN A 192 -45.91 44.83 -3.23
C GLN A 192 -45.44 44.67 -1.77
N GLY A 193 -44.36 45.37 -1.39
CA GLY A 193 -43.73 45.29 -0.05
C GLY A 193 -42.38 44.56 0.00
N TYR A 194 -41.88 44.02 -1.12
CA TYR A 194 -40.51 43.53 -1.18
C TYR A 194 -39.49 44.69 -1.19
N HIS A 195 -38.48 44.61 -0.31
CA HIS A 195 -37.36 45.56 -0.26
C HIS A 195 -36.05 44.77 -0.26
N ALA A 196 -35.25 44.91 -1.31
CA ALA A 196 -33.91 44.34 -1.35
C ALA A 196 -33.02 45.06 -0.33
N THR A 197 -32.41 44.30 0.58
CA THR A 197 -31.48 44.84 1.59
C THR A 197 -30.12 44.20 1.40
N SER A 198 -29.08 45.03 1.28
CA SER A 198 -27.67 44.60 1.31
C SER A 198 -27.12 44.47 2.73
N LYS A 199 -27.96 44.66 3.76
CA LYS A 199 -27.53 44.53 5.16
C LYS A 199 -27.37 43.06 5.48
N SER A 200 -26.16 42.68 5.89
CA SER A 200 -25.89 41.37 6.47
C SER A 200 -26.79 41.15 7.69
N TYR A 201 -27.53 40.05 7.71
CA TYR A 201 -28.35 39.70 8.86
C TYR A 201 -27.43 39.32 10.02
N SER A 202 -27.31 40.19 11.01
CA SER A 202 -26.59 39.90 12.24
C SER A 202 -27.49 39.02 13.12
N GLY A 203 -27.41 37.71 12.94
CA GLY A 203 -28.06 36.76 13.85
C GLY A 203 -27.52 36.96 15.27
N LYS A 204 -28.43 36.97 16.25
CA LYS A 204 -28.08 36.86 17.67
C LYS A 204 -27.88 35.39 18.04
#